data_AF-A0A968LPA1-F1
#
_entry.id   AF-A0A968LPA1-F1
#
_cell.length_a   1.000
_cell.length_b   1.000
_cell.length_c   1.000
_cell.angle_alpha   90.00
_cell.angle_beta   90.00
_cell.angle_gamma   90.00
#
_symmetry.space_group_name_H-M   'P 1'
#
loop_
_entity.id
_entity.type
_entity.pdbx_description
1 polymer ?
#
loop_
_entity_poly.entity_id
_entity_poly.type
_entity_poly.pdbx_seq_one_letter_code
_entity_poly.pdbx_strand_id
1 'polypeptide(L)'
;MATLALDWRLERQILIVFNTRKDALRALEEFHPTKAEGATLEERVRHTLEHSPVLHLSTLLCGAHRSLTLEAIRARLRAQQVIRLVSTQVIEAGVDISAHRLWSELAPWPSMLQRLGRLNPKCFNQLNLGEVLNAGHDKNQKIPVREAARRSVHLVRLF
;
A
#
# COMPACT_ATOMS: atom_id res chain seq x y z
N MET A 1 24.16 11.72 11.35
CA MET A 1 23.48 11.38 10.08
C MET A 1 22.01 11.09 10.40
N ALA A 2 21.17 12.13 10.38
CA ALA A 2 19.80 12.06 10.88
C ALA A 2 18.97 11.06 10.04
N THR A 3 18.56 9.97 10.67
CA THR A 3 17.53 9.07 10.14
C THR A 3 16.26 9.90 10.00
N LEU A 4 15.95 10.33 8.77
CA LEU A 4 14.64 10.86 8.41
C LEU A 4 13.64 9.70 8.56
N ALA A 5 13.22 9.41 9.79
CA ALA A 5 12.03 8.65 10.06
C ALA A 5 10.86 9.52 9.59
N LEU A 6 10.62 9.54 8.27
CA LEU A 6 9.54 10.30 7.66
C LEU A 6 8.21 9.81 8.23
N ASP A 7 7.49 10.70 8.89
CA ASP A 7 6.16 10.39 9.40
C ASP A 7 5.23 10.15 8.22
N TRP A 8 4.88 8.90 7.98
CA TRP A 8 3.94 8.46 6.94
C TRP A 8 2.57 9.14 7.00
N ARG A 9 2.25 9.84 8.10
CA ARG A 9 1.08 10.71 8.20
C ARG A 9 1.14 11.90 7.24
N LEU A 10 2.33 12.35 6.87
CA LEU A 10 2.55 13.47 5.95
C LEU A 10 2.42 13.05 4.48
N GLU A 11 2.53 11.75 4.22
CA GLU A 11 2.51 11.18 2.89
C GLU A 11 1.08 10.95 2.42
N ARG A 12 0.72 11.61 1.32
CA ARG A 12 -0.63 11.53 0.76
C ARG A 12 -0.88 10.19 0.08
N GLN A 13 0.09 9.64 -0.64
CA GLN A 13 -0.12 8.45 -1.46
C GLN A 13 0.94 7.41 -1.18
N ILE A 14 0.54 6.32 -0.53
CA ILE A 14 1.43 5.22 -0.17
C ILE A 14 0.90 3.93 -0.80
N LEU A 15 1.74 3.27 -1.59
CA LEU A 15 1.54 1.90 -2.04
C LEU A 15 2.29 0.95 -1.09
N ILE A 16 1.58 0.02 -0.47
CA ILE A 16 2.12 -0.96 0.48
C ILE A 16 1.98 -2.35 -0.13
N VAL A 17 3.08 -3.05 -0.37
CA VAL A 17 3.13 -4.34 -1.06
C VAL A 17 3.64 -5.42 -0.12
N PHE A 18 2.80 -6.41 0.13
CA PHE A 18 3.14 -7.62 0.89
C PHE A 18 3.36 -8.80 -0.05
N ASN A 19 4.25 -9.70 0.33
CA ASN A 19 4.48 -10.95 -0.40
C ASN A 19 3.35 -11.94 -0.16
N THR A 20 2.70 -11.91 1.00
CA THR A 20 1.62 -12.84 1.33
C THR A 20 0.29 -12.14 1.57
N ARG A 21 -0.79 -12.86 1.24
CA ARG A 21 -2.17 -12.41 1.50
C ARG A 21 -2.45 -12.24 2.99
N LYS A 22 -1.89 -13.12 3.84
CA LYS A 22 -2.09 -13.09 5.28
C LYS A 22 -1.58 -11.79 5.90
N ASP A 23 -0.43 -11.31 5.41
CA ASP A 23 0.17 -10.07 5.91
C ASP A 23 -0.57 -8.84 5.42
N ALA A 24 -1.03 -8.85 4.16
CA ALA A 24 -1.90 -7.80 3.64
C ALA A 24 -3.20 -7.68 4.44
N LEU A 25 -3.83 -8.80 4.82
CA LEU A 25 -5.06 -8.80 5.63
C LEU A 25 -4.81 -8.27 7.05
N ARG A 26 -3.72 -8.71 7.71
CA ARG A 26 -3.31 -8.18 9.02
C ARG A 26 -3.09 -6.67 8.98
N ALA A 27 -2.40 -6.20 7.95
CA ALA A 27 -2.20 -4.77 7.73
C ALA A 27 -3.53 -4.01 7.62
N LEU A 28 -4.51 -4.57 6.89
CA LEU A 28 -5.83 -3.95 6.76
C LEU A 28 -6.56 -3.86 8.10
N GLU A 29 -6.52 -4.92 8.91
CA GLU A 29 -7.09 -4.93 10.26
C GLU A 29 -6.45 -3.87 11.17
N GLU A 30 -5.13 -3.66 11.05
CA GLU A 30 -4.41 -2.60 11.76
C GLU A 30 -4.82 -1.18 11.31
N PHE A 31 -5.08 -1.00 10.02
CA PHE A 31 -5.49 0.30 9.47
C PHE A 31 -6.96 0.62 9.72
N HIS A 32 -7.80 -0.41 9.76
CA HIS A 32 -9.25 -0.33 9.97
C HIS A 32 -9.71 -1.45 10.88
N PRO A 33 -9.74 -1.24 12.21
CA PRO A 33 -10.42 -2.16 13.10
C PRO A 33 -11.91 -2.11 12.77
N THR A 34 -12.39 -3.07 11.99
CA THR A 34 -13.76 -3.13 11.50
C THR A 34 -14.75 -3.12 12.66
N LYS A 35 -15.47 -2.02 12.86
CA LYS A 35 -16.67 -1.94 13.71
C LYS A 35 -17.82 -1.42 12.87
N ALA A 36 -18.46 -2.33 12.14
CA ALA A 36 -19.74 -2.06 11.49
C ALA A 36 -20.50 -3.39 11.47
N GLU A 37 -21.35 -3.56 12.47
CA GLU A 37 -22.34 -4.63 12.57
C GLU A 37 -23.64 -4.12 11.93
N GLY A 38 -24.30 -4.96 11.11
CA GLY A 38 -25.65 -4.68 10.60
C GLY A 38 -25.80 -4.11 9.17
N ALA A 39 -24.74 -3.99 8.37
CA ALA A 39 -24.82 -3.55 6.96
C ALA A 39 -24.59 -4.71 5.96
N THR A 40 -25.19 -4.63 4.78
CA THR A 40 -24.95 -5.60 3.69
C THR A 40 -23.51 -5.54 3.19
N LEU A 41 -23.02 -6.61 2.55
CA LEU A 41 -21.66 -6.65 2.00
C LEU A 41 -21.41 -5.51 1.00
N GLU A 42 -22.39 -5.20 0.17
CA GLU A 42 -22.30 -4.17 -0.87
C GLU A 42 -22.20 -2.77 -0.27
N GLU A 43 -23.00 -2.47 0.74
CA GLU A 43 -22.95 -1.20 1.49
C GLU A 43 -21.60 -1.03 2.20
N ARG A 44 -21.09 -2.11 2.81
CA ARG A 44 -19.78 -2.08 3.47
C ARG A 44 -18.67 -1.81 2.47
N VAL A 45 -18.68 -2.48 1.32
CA VAL A 45 -17.71 -2.26 0.24
C VAL A 45 -17.77 -0.81 -0.24
N ARG A 46 -18.97 -0.29 -0.55
CA ARG A 46 -19.14 1.08 -1.03
C ARG A 46 -18.67 2.10 0.01
N HIS A 47 -19.11 1.94 1.26
CA HIS A 47 -18.69 2.81 2.35
C HIS A 47 -17.16 2.82 2.51
N THR A 48 -16.50 1.66 2.43
CA THR A 48 -15.03 1.57 2.44
C THR A 48 -14.41 2.30 1.23
N LEU A 49 -14.92 2.06 0.02
CA LEU A 49 -14.39 2.70 -1.20
C LEU A 49 -14.55 4.22 -1.21
N GLU A 50 -15.53 4.75 -0.49
CA GLU A 50 -15.81 6.19 -0.38
C GLU A 50 -15.06 6.85 0.78
N HIS A 51 -15.09 6.26 1.97
CA HIS A 51 -14.69 6.92 3.21
C HIS A 51 -13.36 6.41 3.80
N SER A 52 -12.93 5.20 3.43
CA SER A 52 -11.70 4.63 4.00
C SER A 52 -10.46 5.25 3.36
N PRO A 53 -9.52 5.86 4.11
CA PRO A 53 -8.22 6.24 3.57
C PRO A 53 -7.33 5.05 3.19
N VAL A 54 -7.74 3.81 3.49
CA VAL A 54 -6.99 2.58 3.16
C VAL A 54 -7.82 1.68 2.27
N LEU A 55 -7.29 1.35 1.10
CA LEU A 55 -7.91 0.45 0.14
C LEU A 55 -7.07 -0.81 -0.02
N HIS A 56 -7.72 -1.91 -0.40
CA HIS A 56 -7.07 -3.20 -0.63
C HIS A 56 -7.18 -3.66 -2.07
N LEU A 57 -6.09 -4.12 -2.66
CA LEU A 57 -6.11 -4.78 -3.97
C LEU A 57 -5.36 -6.11 -3.90
N SER A 58 -6.08 -7.22 -4.06
CA SER A 58 -5.50 -8.56 -4.18
C SER A 58 -6.33 -9.46 -5.10
N THR A 59 -5.86 -10.69 -5.30
CA THR A 59 -6.58 -11.73 -6.05
C THR A 59 -7.84 -12.25 -5.33
N LEU A 60 -8.10 -11.81 -4.09
CA LEU A 60 -9.29 -12.23 -3.33
C LEU A 60 -10.57 -11.47 -3.74
N LEU A 61 -10.43 -10.38 -4.49
CA LEU A 61 -11.59 -9.64 -4.99
C LEU A 61 -12.15 -10.33 -6.23
N CYS A 62 -13.46 -10.56 -6.25
CA CYS A 62 -14.15 -10.99 -7.47
C CYS A 62 -14.01 -9.92 -8.57
N GLY A 63 -14.23 -10.28 -9.84
CA GLY A 63 -14.01 -9.38 -10.97
C GLY A 63 -14.74 -8.03 -10.85
N ALA A 64 -15.99 -8.06 -10.38
CA ALA A 64 -16.79 -6.86 -10.14
C ALA A 64 -16.18 -5.97 -9.03
N HIS A 65 -15.90 -6.54 -7.85
CA HIS A 65 -15.30 -5.80 -6.74
C HIS A 65 -13.89 -5.28 -7.06
N ARG A 66 -13.10 -6.05 -7.83
CA ARG A 66 -11.77 -5.62 -8.28
C ARG A 66 -11.89 -4.40 -9.20
N SER A 67 -12.84 -4.40 -10.12
CA SER A 67 -13.05 -3.30 -11.07
C SER A 67 -13.47 -2.02 -10.35
N LEU A 68 -14.45 -2.10 -9.45
CA LEU A 68 -14.88 -0.97 -8.61
C LEU A 68 -13.75 -0.43 -7.73
N THR A 69 -13.00 -1.32 -7.09
CA THR A 69 -11.87 -0.93 -6.25
C THR A 69 -10.78 -0.24 -7.07
N LEU A 70 -10.44 -0.75 -8.26
CA LEU A 70 -9.47 -0.13 -9.15
C LEU A 70 -9.92 1.26 -9.60
N GLU A 71 -11.19 1.44 -9.93
CA GLU A 71 -11.74 2.74 -10.30
C GLU A 71 -11.65 3.75 -9.15
N ALA A 72 -12.05 3.35 -7.94
CA ALA A 72 -11.94 4.18 -6.74
C ALA A 72 -10.49 4.57 -6.43
N ILE A 73 -9.56 3.61 -6.51
CA ILE A 73 -8.12 3.87 -6.34
C ILE A 73 -7.64 4.90 -7.36
N ARG A 74 -7.94 4.71 -8.65
CA ARG A 74 -7.50 5.60 -9.72
C ARG A 74 -8.07 7.00 -9.56
N ALA A 75 -9.35 7.13 -9.20
CA ALA A 75 -9.98 8.41 -8.95
C ALA A 75 -9.28 9.19 -7.82
N ARG A 76 -8.98 8.51 -6.70
CA ARG A 76 -8.29 9.10 -5.54
C ARG A 76 -6.85 9.49 -5.82
N LEU A 77 -6.13 8.64 -6.57
CA LEU A 77 -4.75 8.93 -6.99
C LEU A 77 -4.70 10.17 -7.89
N ARG A 78 -5.61 10.29 -8.87
CA ARG A 78 -5.72 11.48 -9.73
C ARG A 78 -6.10 12.74 -8.95
N ALA A 79 -7.00 12.61 -7.97
CA ALA A 79 -7.44 13.72 -7.12
C ALA A 79 -6.41 14.12 -6.04
N GLN A 80 -5.23 13.49 -6.01
CA GLN A 80 -4.20 13.73 -4.99
C GLN A 80 -4.71 13.59 -3.54
N GLN A 81 -5.71 12.73 -3.35
CA GLN A 81 -6.29 12.45 -2.05
C GLN A 81 -5.38 11.55 -1.22
N VAL A 82 -5.59 11.59 0.10
CA VAL A 82 -4.87 10.70 1.02
C VAL A 82 -5.33 9.26 0.80
N ILE A 83 -4.45 8.40 0.32
CA ILE A 83 -4.70 6.99 0.06
C ILE A 83 -3.53 6.11 0.50
N ARG A 84 -3.86 5.02 1.18
CA ARG A 84 -2.95 3.93 1.52
C ARG A 84 -3.45 2.69 0.84
N LEU A 85 -2.72 2.24 -0.17
CA LEU A 85 -3.11 1.08 -0.96
C LEU A 85 -2.34 -0.13 -0.46
N VAL A 86 -3.04 -1.05 0.21
CA VAL A 86 -2.48 -2.35 0.59
C VAL A 86 -2.68 -3.33 -0.56
N SER A 87 -1.59 -3.87 -1.09
CA SER A 87 -1.63 -4.83 -2.17
C SER A 87 -0.69 -6.01 -1.94
N THR A 88 -0.84 -7.01 -2.81
CA THR A 88 0.10 -8.12 -2.97
C THR A 88 0.78 -8.01 -4.34
N GLN A 89 1.29 -9.12 -4.87
CA GLN A 89 1.89 -9.22 -6.20
C GLN A 89 0.93 -8.86 -7.36
N VAL A 90 -0.33 -8.48 -7.10
CA VAL A 90 -1.27 -8.06 -8.15
C VAL A 90 -0.80 -6.83 -8.91
N ILE A 91 -0.05 -5.93 -8.26
CA ILE A 91 0.53 -4.74 -8.91
C ILE A 91 1.66 -5.08 -9.90
N GLU A 92 2.23 -6.30 -9.82
CA GLU A 92 3.26 -6.78 -10.75
C GLU A 92 2.64 -7.11 -12.13
N ALA A 93 1.36 -7.50 -12.18
CA ALA A 93 0.63 -7.91 -13.38
C ALA A 93 0.12 -6.75 -14.27
N GLY A 94 0.88 -5.66 -14.40
CA GLY A 94 0.54 -4.56 -15.32
C GLY A 94 -0.63 -3.68 -14.88
N VAL A 95 -0.98 -3.66 -13.60
CA VAL A 95 -2.04 -2.78 -13.08
C VAL A 95 -1.57 -1.33 -13.13
N ASP A 96 -2.31 -0.48 -13.83
CA ASP A 96 -2.06 0.97 -13.95
C ASP A 96 -2.42 1.70 -12.65
N ILE A 97 -1.48 1.63 -11.70
CA ILE A 97 -1.49 2.29 -10.38
C ILE A 97 -0.07 2.79 -10.11
N SER A 98 0.05 4.07 -9.78
CA SER A 98 1.29 4.66 -9.32
C SER A 98 1.07 5.53 -8.08
N ALA A 99 1.98 5.47 -7.10
CA ALA A 99 1.91 6.25 -5.86
C ALA A 99 3.22 7.02 -5.63
N HIS A 100 3.18 8.04 -4.76
CA HIS A 100 4.36 8.85 -4.43
C HIS A 100 5.37 8.08 -3.59
N ARG A 101 4.89 7.17 -2.74
CA ARG A 101 5.70 6.35 -1.86
C ARG A 101 5.38 4.87 -2.05
N LEU A 102 6.43 4.06 -2.05
CA LEU A 102 6.33 2.61 -2.04
C LEU A 102 6.91 2.07 -0.74
N TRP A 103 6.15 1.18 -0.14
CA TRP A 103 6.49 0.35 1.00
C TRP A 103 6.38 -1.09 0.58
N SER A 104 7.48 -1.82 0.50
CA SER A 104 7.47 -3.22 0.07
C SER A 104 8.17 -4.12 1.06
N GLU A 105 7.58 -5.29 1.35
CA GLU A 105 8.36 -6.41 1.88
C GLU A 105 9.51 -6.76 0.91
N LEU A 106 10.62 -7.25 1.45
CA LEU A 106 11.74 -7.73 0.64
C LEU A 106 11.26 -8.87 -0.26
N ALA A 107 11.60 -8.81 -1.55
CA ALA A 107 11.24 -9.81 -2.55
C ALA A 107 12.42 -10.03 -3.50
N PRO A 108 12.41 -11.11 -4.31
CA PRO A 108 13.39 -11.29 -5.36
C PRO A 108 13.53 -10.03 -6.23
N TRP A 109 14.75 -9.78 -6.70
CA TRP A 109 15.08 -8.56 -7.44
C TRP A 109 14.11 -8.21 -8.59
N PRO A 110 13.65 -9.18 -9.43
CA PRO A 110 12.66 -8.89 -10.47
C PRO A 110 11.35 -8.32 -9.95
N SER A 111 10.81 -8.88 -8.85
CA SER A 111 9.60 -8.36 -8.21
C SER A 111 9.85 -6.98 -7.60
N MET A 112 11.03 -6.74 -7.02
CA MET A 112 11.38 -5.42 -6.49
C MET A 112 11.41 -4.36 -7.60
N LEU A 113 12.02 -4.66 -8.76
CA LEU A 113 12.03 -3.77 -9.91
C LEU A 113 10.62 -3.44 -10.41
N GLN A 114 9.75 -4.45 -10.51
CA GLN A 114 8.35 -4.25 -10.93
C GLN A 114 7.57 -3.38 -9.94
N ARG A 115 7.81 -3.55 -8.63
CA ARG A 115 7.20 -2.72 -7.58
C ARG A 115 7.71 -1.29 -7.61
N LEU A 116 9.03 -1.09 -7.74
CA LEU A 116 9.67 0.22 -7.85
C LEU A 116 9.17 0.98 -9.08
N GLY A 117 8.88 0.29 -10.19
CA GLY A 117 8.25 0.88 -11.37
C GLY A 117 6.82 1.43 -11.15
N ARG A 118 6.21 1.19 -9.98
CA ARG A 118 4.93 1.79 -9.57
C ARG A 118 5.08 3.08 -8.77
N LEU A 119 6.31 3.55 -8.55
CA LEU A 119 6.53 4.91 -8.07
C LEU A 119 6.18 5.90 -9.19
N ASN A 120 5.44 6.96 -8.86
CA ASN A 120 5.05 7.96 -9.85
C ASN A 120 6.26 8.85 -10.21
N PRO A 121 6.81 8.78 -11.44
CA PRO A 121 8.01 9.55 -11.80
C PRO A 121 7.75 11.05 -11.96
N LYS A 122 6.48 11.51 -12.00
CA LYS A 122 6.13 12.93 -12.20
C LYS A 122 6.24 13.79 -10.93
N CYS A 123 6.67 13.23 -9.80
CA CYS A 123 6.92 13.97 -8.58
C CYS A 123 8.26 14.72 -8.67
N PHE A 124 8.32 15.75 -9.52
CA PHE A 124 9.56 16.49 -9.83
C PHE A 124 10.06 17.42 -8.70
N ASN A 125 9.34 17.52 -7.57
CA ASN A 125 9.66 18.42 -6.46
C ASN A 125 9.62 17.76 -5.06
N GLN A 126 9.46 16.43 -4.98
CA GLN A 126 9.58 15.64 -3.76
C GLN A 126 10.38 14.40 -4.09
N LEU A 127 11.36 14.04 -3.25
CA LEU A 127 12.21 12.87 -3.45
C LEU A 127 11.34 11.63 -3.72
N ASN A 128 11.52 10.97 -4.87
CA ASN A 128 10.91 9.66 -5.14
C ASN A 128 11.56 8.62 -4.23
N LEU A 129 10.89 8.32 -3.11
CA LEU A 129 11.42 7.43 -2.08
C LEU A 129 10.73 6.07 -2.17
N GLY A 130 11.48 5.09 -2.68
CA GLY A 130 11.16 3.68 -2.50
C GLY A 130 11.72 3.20 -1.17
N GLU A 131 10.85 2.94 -0.20
CA GLU A 131 11.26 2.37 1.08
C GLU A 131 10.98 0.88 1.08
N VAL A 132 12.03 0.09 1.23
CA VAL A 132 11.88 -1.34 1.48
C VAL A 132 11.58 -1.50 2.96
N LEU A 133 10.31 -1.80 3.27
CA LEU A 133 9.92 -2.15 4.62
C LEU A 133 10.47 -3.53 4.93
N ASN A 134 11.43 -3.60 5.85
CA ASN A 134 11.75 -4.88 6.49
C ASN A 134 10.67 -5.15 7.56
N ALA A 135 9.53 -5.68 7.14
CA ALA A 135 8.42 -6.08 8.04
C ALA A 135 8.74 -7.34 8.88
N GLY A 136 10.01 -7.75 8.93
CA GLY A 136 10.47 -8.98 9.57
C GLY A 136 10.47 -10.15 8.60
N HIS A 137 11.65 -10.74 8.37
CA HIS A 137 11.82 -11.99 7.63
C HIS A 137 11.34 -13.21 8.47
N ASP A 138 11.21 -13.02 9.79
CA ASP A 138 10.81 -14.05 10.74
C ASP A 138 9.28 -14.14 10.84
N LYS A 139 8.73 -15.34 10.60
CA LYS A 139 7.30 -15.63 10.64
C LYS A 139 6.71 -15.43 12.04
N ASN A 140 7.54 -15.47 13.09
CA ASN A 140 7.14 -15.33 14.50
C ASN A 140 7.40 -13.93 15.09
N GLN A 141 8.03 -13.01 14.34
CA GLN A 141 8.36 -11.65 14.80
C GLN A 141 7.97 -10.61 13.74
N LYS A 142 6.71 -10.63 13.30
CA LYS A 142 6.18 -9.62 12.40
C LYS A 142 5.84 -8.36 13.18
N ILE A 143 6.56 -7.28 12.87
CA ILE A 143 6.31 -5.96 13.43
C ILE A 143 5.12 -5.32 12.70
N PRO A 144 4.23 -4.60 13.43
CA PRO A 144 3.14 -3.85 12.82
C PRO A 144 3.62 -2.97 11.67
N VAL A 145 2.82 -2.79 10.62
CA VAL A 145 3.23 -2.03 9.43
C VAL A 145 3.61 -0.59 9.79
N ARG A 146 2.89 -0.03 10.78
CA ARG A 146 3.15 1.30 11.34
C ARG A 146 4.49 1.40 12.07
N GLU A 147 4.94 0.30 12.67
CA GLU A 147 6.22 0.20 13.36
C GLU A 147 7.36 -0.13 12.40
N ALA A 148 7.13 -1.02 11.43
CA ALA A 148 8.06 -1.31 10.33
C ALA A 148 8.38 -0.03 9.54
N ALA A 149 7.37 0.81 9.26
CA ALA A 149 7.54 2.11 8.63
C ALA A 149 8.45 3.06 9.40
N ARG A 150 8.39 3.04 10.75
CA ARG A 150 9.26 3.85 11.62
C ARG A 150 10.69 3.32 11.69
N ARG A 151 10.87 2.01 11.49
CA ARG A 151 12.15 1.30 11.54
C ARG A 151 12.78 1.10 10.17
N SER A 152 12.21 1.64 9.10
CA SER A 152 12.66 1.44 7.72
C SER A 152 14.17 1.57 7.59
N VAL A 153 14.84 0.44 7.30
CA VAL A 153 16.31 0.32 7.38
C VAL A 153 16.98 0.59 6.02
N HIS A 154 16.24 0.46 4.91
CA HIS A 154 16.81 0.57 3.56
C HIS A 154 15.97 1.52 2.70
N LEU A 155 16.50 2.74 2.54
CA LEU A 155 15.99 3.74 1.62
C LEU A 155 16.60 3.48 0.24
N VAL A 156 15.80 3.00 -0.72
CA VAL A 156 16.22 2.92 -2.11
C VAL A 156 15.84 4.24 -2.77
N ARG A 157 16.81 5.14 -2.84
CA ARG A 157 16.65 6.40 -3.56
C ARG A 157 16.79 6.11 -5.05
N LEU A 158 15.70 6.29 -5.79
CA LEU A 158 15.75 6.30 -7.25
C LEU A 158 16.17 7.70 -7.70
N PHE A 159 17.05 7.76 -8.70
CA PHE A 159 17.75 8.95 -9.18
C PHE A 159 16.83 10.12 -9.55
#